data_AF-G5HBJ5-F1
#
_entry.id   AF-G5HBJ5-F1
#
_cell.length_a   1.000
_cell.length_b   1.000
_cell.length_c   1.000
_cell.angle_alpha   90.00
_cell.angle_beta   90.00
_cell.angle_gamma   90.00
#
_symmetry.space_group_name_H-M   'P 1'
#
loop_
_entity.id
_entity.type
_entity.pdbx_description
1 polymer ?
#
loop_
_entity_poly.entity_id
_entity_poly.type
_entity_poly.pdbx_seq_one_letter_code
_entity_poly.pdbx_strand_id
1 'polypeptide(L)'
;MKKIFLLLACVATLSACNTNTGGEDPLITRYKQIGALFYLGTLNQLAYNLDPFDMAFRLNTLITETQNEGGSLDDLNSSALKTRLFGATTITKEGPVYTLNLATVAPDDIRSGTIRINTADGTLKDGHTWTLSLPKDEPYMVSIEGYLASVGAADYSITAEAENKWKVYLNGLVCKTKSESGTSGNTEGSNWSGNMTIVQVDNPGDQTLNGISTSSYTVEISNTTKVTTAYFLDAITVRTLTPLTYYSPKCKQMITNGSMSIHLAESEDLLDFAYAKWTPGTEDCKPTIALDYHGVDIPVSSGGDSSND
;
A
#
# COMPACT_ATOMS: atom_id res chain seq x y z
N MET A 1 14.10 -12.13 -3.74
CA MET A 1 12.87 -11.64 -4.41
C MET A 1 12.55 -10.31 -3.77
N LYS A 2 12.95 -9.20 -4.42
CA LYS A 2 12.81 -7.87 -3.82
C LYS A 2 11.33 -7.48 -3.92
N LYS A 3 10.63 -7.61 -2.78
CA LYS A 3 9.40 -6.90 -2.38
C LYS A 3 8.33 -6.85 -3.48
N ILE A 4 7.41 -7.81 -3.49
CA ILE A 4 6.31 -7.85 -4.47
C ILE A 4 5.46 -6.56 -4.40
N PHE A 5 5.41 -5.88 -3.23
CA PHE A 5 4.51 -4.73 -3.04
C PHE A 5 5.12 -3.37 -2.61
N LEU A 6 6.44 -3.20 -2.43
CA LEU A 6 7.02 -2.06 -1.67
C LEU A 6 7.80 -0.95 -2.44
N LEU A 7 7.64 -0.80 -3.75
CA LEU A 7 8.35 0.18 -4.60
C LEU A 7 7.46 1.32 -5.11
N LEU A 8 6.26 1.49 -4.55
CA LEU A 8 5.37 2.61 -4.89
C LEU A 8 6.00 3.99 -4.66
N ALA A 9 6.97 4.08 -3.76
CA ALA A 9 7.61 5.33 -3.37
C ALA A 9 8.64 5.83 -4.42
N CYS A 10 9.24 4.94 -5.23
CA CYS A 10 10.26 5.35 -6.23
C CYS A 10 9.68 6.16 -7.40
N VAL A 11 8.37 6.14 -7.60
CA VAL A 11 7.71 6.91 -8.65
C VAL A 11 7.53 8.38 -8.21
N ALA A 12 7.61 8.66 -6.91
CA ALA A 12 7.50 10.00 -6.34
C ALA A 12 8.65 10.93 -6.75
N THR A 13 9.84 10.38 -6.96
CA THR A 13 11.03 11.16 -7.32
C THR A 13 11.05 11.66 -8.77
N LEU A 14 10.13 11.21 -9.63
CA LEU A 14 10.13 11.61 -11.05
C LEU A 14 9.28 12.85 -11.36
N SER A 15 8.32 13.23 -10.50
CA SER A 15 7.49 14.43 -10.73
C SER A 15 8.02 15.69 -10.05
N ALA A 16 8.78 15.56 -8.95
CA ALA A 16 9.37 16.70 -8.25
C ALA A 16 10.42 17.45 -9.07
N CYS A 17 11.11 16.76 -10.00
CA CYS A 17 12.19 17.34 -10.81
C CYS A 17 11.73 18.10 -12.07
N ASN A 18 10.43 18.15 -12.38
CA ASN A 18 9.92 18.84 -13.56
C ASN A 18 9.19 20.16 -13.28
N THR A 19 9.37 20.72 -12.08
CA THR A 19 8.91 22.08 -11.74
C THR A 19 9.89 23.15 -12.23
N ASN A 20 10.25 23.12 -13.52
CA ASN A 20 10.87 24.27 -14.18
C ASN A 20 9.77 25.31 -14.48
N THR A 21 9.35 26.06 -13.45
CA THR A 21 8.33 27.12 -13.54
C THR A 21 8.92 28.48 -13.90
N GLY A 22 9.81 28.51 -14.89
CA GLY A 22 10.27 29.77 -15.47
C GLY A 22 9.15 30.45 -16.25
N GLY A 23 8.34 31.30 -15.59
CA GLY A 23 7.34 32.16 -16.23
C GLY A 23 5.88 31.69 -16.20
N GLU A 24 5.53 30.68 -15.40
CA GLU A 24 4.14 30.25 -15.21
C GLU A 24 3.39 31.08 -14.15
N ASP A 25 2.07 31.20 -14.29
CA ASP A 25 1.18 31.84 -13.31
C ASP A 25 1.36 31.20 -11.91
N PRO A 26 1.57 32.01 -10.84
CA PRO A 26 1.69 31.53 -9.46
C PRO A 26 0.54 30.62 -9.01
N LEU A 27 -0.69 30.85 -9.47
CA LEU A 27 -1.87 30.02 -9.14
C LEU A 27 -1.75 28.64 -9.78
N ILE A 28 -1.35 28.57 -11.06
CA ILE A 28 -1.13 27.30 -11.77
C ILE A 28 -0.02 26.49 -11.10
N THR A 29 1.06 27.16 -10.68
CA THR A 29 2.16 26.54 -9.94
C THR A 29 1.65 25.94 -8.61
N ARG A 30 0.80 26.68 -7.89
CA ARG A 30 0.21 26.25 -6.62
C ARG A 30 -0.70 25.03 -6.78
N TYR A 31 -1.57 24.99 -7.80
CA TYR A 31 -2.43 23.83 -8.06
C TYR A 31 -1.61 22.56 -8.39
N LYS A 32 -0.55 22.71 -9.20
CA LYS A 32 0.37 21.60 -9.49
C LYS A 32 1.04 21.05 -8.23
N GLN A 33 1.43 21.91 -7.29
CA GLN A 33 2.05 21.49 -6.03
C GLN A 33 1.06 20.73 -5.13
N ILE A 34 -0.15 21.25 -4.95
CA ILE A 34 -1.19 20.62 -4.11
C ILE A 34 -1.59 19.26 -4.69
N GLY A 35 -1.85 19.21 -5.99
CA GLY A 35 -2.22 17.96 -6.64
C GLY A 35 -1.09 16.91 -6.63
N ALA A 36 0.16 17.33 -6.76
CA ALA A 36 1.31 16.44 -6.58
C ALA A 36 1.37 15.89 -5.13
N LEU A 37 1.11 16.73 -4.12
CA LEU A 37 1.08 16.27 -2.73
C LEU A 37 -0.05 15.26 -2.47
N PHE A 38 -1.25 15.47 -3.00
CA PHE A 38 -2.36 14.51 -2.90
C PHE A 38 -1.98 13.17 -3.51
N TYR A 39 -1.42 13.22 -4.71
CA TYR A 39 -0.98 12.04 -5.44
C TYR A 39 0.08 11.25 -4.67
N LEU A 40 1.15 11.91 -4.22
CA LEU A 40 2.25 11.27 -3.50
C LEU A 40 1.82 10.74 -2.13
N GLY A 41 1.04 11.53 -1.38
CA GLY A 41 0.49 11.11 -0.09
C GLY A 41 -0.39 9.87 -0.23
N THR A 42 -1.22 9.82 -1.27
CA THR A 42 -2.08 8.66 -1.56
C THR A 42 -1.26 7.43 -1.95
N LEU A 43 -0.26 7.56 -2.83
CA LEU A 43 0.57 6.42 -3.22
C LEU A 43 1.35 5.82 -2.05
N ASN A 44 1.95 6.66 -1.22
CA ASN A 44 2.65 6.16 -0.03
C ASN A 44 1.67 5.50 0.95
N GLN A 45 0.48 6.07 1.13
CA GLN A 45 -0.56 5.45 1.95
C GLN A 45 -0.95 4.07 1.41
N LEU A 46 -1.13 3.92 0.10
CA LEU A 46 -1.44 2.62 -0.51
C LEU A 46 -0.33 1.58 -0.28
N ALA A 47 0.93 2.00 -0.25
CA ALA A 47 2.05 1.11 0.08
C ALA A 47 1.91 0.55 1.51
N TYR A 48 1.60 1.41 2.47
CA TYR A 48 1.36 0.98 3.85
C TYR A 48 0.09 0.14 3.99
N ASN A 49 -0.97 0.48 3.25
CA ASN A 49 -2.24 -0.25 3.27
C ASN A 49 -2.11 -1.69 2.76
N LEU A 50 -1.25 -1.93 1.76
CA LEU A 50 -1.09 -3.24 1.11
C LEU A 50 0.03 -4.08 1.70
N ASP A 51 0.87 -3.52 2.57
CA ASP A 51 1.98 -4.27 3.16
C ASP A 51 1.54 -5.42 4.08
N PRO A 52 0.53 -5.26 4.96
CA PRO A 52 -0.03 -6.40 5.69
C PRO A 52 -0.66 -7.46 4.78
N PHE A 53 -1.26 -7.05 3.64
CA PHE A 53 -1.73 -7.99 2.62
C PHE A 53 -0.57 -8.79 2.00
N ASP A 54 0.58 -8.16 1.66
CA ASP A 54 1.77 -8.89 1.19
C ASP A 54 2.19 -9.96 2.20
N MET A 55 2.20 -9.65 3.50
CA MET A 55 2.55 -10.63 4.53
C MET A 55 1.58 -11.79 4.63
N ALA A 56 0.28 -11.51 4.61
CA ALA A 56 -0.73 -12.56 4.56
C ALA A 56 -0.62 -13.40 3.29
N PHE A 57 -0.38 -12.77 2.14
CA PHE A 57 -0.28 -13.47 0.87
C PHE A 57 0.96 -14.36 0.79
N ARG A 58 2.11 -13.93 1.32
CA ARG A 58 3.30 -14.79 1.48
C ARG A 58 3.05 -15.95 2.44
N LEU A 59 2.30 -15.73 3.51
CA LEU A 59 1.95 -16.81 4.44
C LEU A 59 1.08 -17.84 3.73
N ASN A 60 0.11 -17.37 2.94
CA ASN A 60 -0.71 -18.22 2.11
C ASN A 60 0.14 -19.07 1.15
N THR A 61 1.11 -18.47 0.44
CA THR A 61 2.06 -19.22 -0.40
C THR A 61 2.80 -20.29 0.39
N LEU A 62 3.32 -19.95 1.58
CA LEU A 62 4.05 -20.90 2.42
C LEU A 62 3.16 -22.07 2.85
N ILE A 63 1.91 -21.80 3.25
CA ILE A 63 0.93 -22.83 3.61
C ILE A 63 0.63 -23.71 2.39
N THR A 64 0.33 -23.12 1.24
CA THR A 64 0.02 -23.86 0.00
C THR A 64 1.16 -24.77 -0.42
N GLU A 65 2.40 -24.28 -0.45
CA GLU A 65 3.56 -25.09 -0.83
C GLU A 65 3.83 -26.19 0.19
N THR A 66 3.74 -25.88 1.48
CA THR A 66 3.91 -26.90 2.54
C THR A 66 2.86 -28.01 2.41
N GLN A 67 1.60 -27.66 2.12
CA GLN A 67 0.54 -28.65 1.89
C GLN A 67 0.81 -29.49 0.64
N ASN A 68 1.23 -28.87 -0.47
CA ASN A 68 1.55 -29.56 -1.72
C ASN A 68 2.72 -30.55 -1.56
N GLU A 69 3.69 -30.21 -0.72
CA GLU A 69 4.84 -31.06 -0.37
C GLU A 69 4.50 -32.14 0.66
N GLY A 70 3.29 -32.15 1.22
CA GLY A 70 2.88 -33.06 2.30
C GLY A 70 3.53 -32.76 3.65
N GLY A 71 4.03 -31.53 3.84
CA GLY A 71 4.65 -31.05 5.07
C GLY A 71 3.64 -30.71 6.18
N SER A 72 4.16 -30.50 7.39
CA SER A 72 3.35 -30.11 8.54
C SER A 72 3.14 -28.60 8.63
N LEU A 73 1.89 -28.17 8.79
CA LEU A 73 1.55 -26.76 9.06
C LEU A 73 1.86 -26.31 10.48
N ASP A 74 2.16 -27.24 11.39
CA ASP A 74 2.51 -26.91 12.77
C ASP A 74 4.01 -26.56 12.93
N ASP A 75 4.83 -26.85 11.91
CA ASP A 75 6.25 -26.50 11.88
C ASP A 75 6.65 -25.85 10.54
N LEU A 76 6.10 -24.66 10.27
CA LEU A 76 6.49 -23.88 9.09
C LEU A 76 7.93 -23.34 9.16
N ASN A 77 8.56 -23.31 10.34
CA ASN A 77 9.89 -22.71 10.51
C ASN A 77 11.02 -23.59 9.95
N SER A 78 10.83 -24.90 9.86
CA SER A 78 11.83 -25.81 9.28
C SER A 78 11.89 -25.76 7.74
N SER A 79 10.91 -25.12 7.10
CA SER A 79 10.85 -24.99 5.65
C SER A 79 11.96 -24.05 5.10
N ALA A 80 12.71 -24.53 4.11
CA ALA A 80 13.65 -23.69 3.36
C ALA A 80 12.93 -22.53 2.63
N LEU A 81 11.68 -22.75 2.20
CA LEU A 81 10.85 -21.73 1.58
C LEU A 81 10.49 -20.62 2.57
N LYS A 82 10.21 -20.96 3.84
CA LYS A 82 9.95 -19.96 4.89
C LYS A 82 11.10 -18.97 4.99
N THR A 83 12.36 -19.45 5.02
CA THR A 83 13.53 -18.58 5.10
C THR A 83 13.63 -17.65 3.88
N ARG A 84 13.26 -18.15 2.70
CA ARG A 84 13.24 -17.36 1.46
C ARG A 84 12.13 -16.30 1.43
N LEU A 85 10.97 -16.57 2.04
CA LEU A 85 9.80 -15.68 2.04
C LEU A 85 9.80 -14.66 3.17
N PHE A 86 10.41 -15.01 4.32
CA PHE A 86 10.28 -14.28 5.58
C PHE A 86 11.61 -14.04 6.34
N GLY A 87 12.75 -14.52 5.84
CA GLY A 87 14.03 -14.39 6.53
C GLY A 87 14.02 -15.00 7.95
N ALA A 88 14.52 -14.25 8.93
CA ALA A 88 14.55 -14.67 10.34
C ALA A 88 13.23 -14.44 11.10
N THR A 89 12.16 -13.98 10.44
CA THR A 89 10.82 -13.90 11.06
C THR A 89 10.45 -15.24 11.68
N THR A 90 9.99 -15.28 12.92
CA THR A 90 9.53 -16.54 13.52
C THR A 90 8.02 -16.67 13.32
N ILE A 91 7.56 -17.82 12.83
CA ILE A 91 6.14 -18.10 12.63
C ILE A 91 5.68 -19.07 13.71
N THR A 92 4.69 -18.70 14.51
CA THR A 92 4.06 -19.60 15.48
C THR A 92 2.60 -19.78 15.14
N LYS A 93 2.04 -20.95 15.44
CA LYS A 93 0.64 -21.29 15.15
C LYS A 93 -0.07 -21.70 16.43
N GLU A 94 -1.24 -21.11 16.68
CA GLU A 94 -2.14 -21.48 17.77
C GLU A 94 -3.56 -21.60 17.20
N GLY A 95 -4.02 -22.85 17.01
CA GLY A 95 -5.27 -23.12 16.27
C GLY A 95 -5.21 -22.52 14.85
N PRO A 96 -6.20 -21.72 14.43
CA PRO A 96 -6.23 -21.09 13.11
C PRO A 96 -5.40 -19.80 13.03
N VAL A 97 -4.70 -19.41 14.09
CA VAL A 97 -3.98 -18.13 14.17
C VAL A 97 -2.48 -18.35 13.98
N TYR A 98 -1.92 -17.68 12.98
CA TYR A 98 -0.47 -17.58 12.78
C TYR A 98 0.02 -16.23 13.31
N THR A 99 1.03 -16.26 14.18
CA THR A 99 1.72 -15.07 14.66
C THR A 99 3.10 -15.00 14.00
N LEU A 100 3.33 -13.93 13.24
CA LEU A 100 4.60 -13.63 12.58
C LEU A 100 5.34 -12.59 13.43
N ASN A 101 6.43 -13.01 14.06
CA ASN A 101 7.32 -12.14 14.82
C ASN A 101 8.48 -11.73 13.91
N LEU A 102 8.40 -10.52 13.38
CA LEU A 102 9.28 -10.00 12.33
C LEU A 102 10.56 -9.46 12.98
N ALA A 103 11.69 -10.04 12.61
CA ALA A 103 13.01 -9.60 13.01
C ALA A 103 13.69 -8.84 11.88
N THR A 104 14.42 -7.78 12.22
CA THR A 104 15.13 -6.95 11.25
C THR A 104 16.37 -7.68 10.73
N VAL A 105 16.22 -8.46 9.66
CA VAL A 105 17.33 -9.07 8.92
C VAL A 105 17.00 -9.14 7.43
N ALA A 106 18.02 -9.13 6.58
CA ALA A 106 17.83 -9.42 5.16
C ALA A 106 17.18 -10.81 4.98
N PRO A 107 16.18 -10.98 4.08
CA PRO A 107 15.70 -10.05 3.06
C PRO A 107 14.53 -9.12 3.47
N ASP A 108 14.05 -9.19 4.71
CA ASP A 108 12.92 -8.39 5.23
C ASP A 108 13.41 -7.28 6.18
N ASP A 109 14.55 -6.67 5.86
CA ASP A 109 15.18 -5.57 6.60
C ASP A 109 14.29 -4.33 6.80
N ILE A 110 13.20 -4.26 6.03
CA ILE A 110 12.20 -3.20 6.08
C ILE A 110 11.05 -3.45 7.04
N ARG A 111 10.89 -4.65 7.61
CA ARG A 111 9.76 -4.95 8.51
C ARG A 111 10.23 -5.36 9.89
N SER A 112 9.48 -4.97 10.90
CA SER A 112 9.70 -5.43 12.28
C SER A 112 8.40 -5.39 13.08
N GLY A 113 8.41 -6.01 14.27
CA GLY A 113 7.24 -6.11 15.15
C GLY A 113 6.40 -7.34 14.84
N THR A 114 5.10 -7.27 15.11
CA THR A 114 4.24 -8.47 15.09
C THR A 114 3.02 -8.26 14.21
N ILE A 115 2.65 -9.29 13.46
CA ILE A 115 1.35 -9.41 12.79
C ILE A 115 0.73 -10.77 13.12
N ARG A 116 -0.55 -10.77 13.48
CA ARG A 116 -1.32 -11.99 13.73
C ARG A 116 -2.35 -12.17 12.63
N ILE A 117 -2.42 -13.37 12.07
CA ILE A 117 -3.25 -13.71 10.91
C ILE A 117 -4.12 -14.90 11.30
N ASN A 118 -5.42 -14.68 11.46
CA ASN A 118 -6.37 -15.77 11.63
C ASN A 118 -6.84 -16.23 10.25
N THR A 119 -6.51 -17.47 9.91
CA THR A 119 -6.79 -18.06 8.58
C THR A 119 -8.10 -18.85 8.55
N ALA A 120 -8.78 -18.98 9.69
CA ALA A 120 -9.92 -19.89 9.86
C ALA A 120 -9.63 -21.32 9.36
N ASP A 121 -8.37 -21.77 9.52
CA ASP A 121 -7.83 -23.06 9.02
C ASP A 121 -7.94 -23.27 7.48
N GLY A 122 -8.25 -22.23 6.72
CA GLY A 122 -8.31 -22.26 5.26
C GLY A 122 -7.17 -21.46 4.60
N THR A 123 -6.92 -21.72 3.32
CA THR A 123 -6.10 -20.85 2.47
C THR A 123 -6.93 -19.66 1.97
N LEU A 124 -6.32 -18.66 1.35
CA LEU A 124 -7.02 -17.58 0.64
C LEU A 124 -7.63 -18.06 -0.68
N LYS A 125 -8.22 -19.24 -0.70
CA LYS A 125 -8.94 -19.84 -1.81
C LYS A 125 -10.45 -19.86 -1.50
N ASP A 126 -11.28 -19.65 -2.52
CA ASP A 126 -12.74 -19.81 -2.53
C ASP A 126 -13.49 -19.62 -1.20
N GLY A 127 -13.83 -18.35 -0.89
CA GLY A 127 -14.80 -18.01 0.16
C GLY A 127 -14.22 -17.87 1.57
N HIS A 128 -12.96 -18.21 1.79
CA HIS A 128 -12.31 -17.97 3.09
C HIS A 128 -12.07 -16.47 3.34
N THR A 129 -12.26 -16.06 4.59
CA THR A 129 -11.91 -14.72 5.07
C THR A 129 -10.85 -14.84 6.13
N TRP A 130 -9.71 -14.20 5.90
CA TRP A 130 -8.65 -14.05 6.88
C TRP A 130 -8.79 -12.72 7.59
N THR A 131 -8.56 -12.70 8.90
CA THR A 131 -8.50 -11.45 9.67
C THR A 131 -7.10 -11.21 10.19
N LEU A 132 -6.67 -9.94 10.09
CA LEU A 132 -5.33 -9.50 10.46
C LEU A 132 -5.45 -8.63 11.70
N SER A 133 -4.62 -8.91 12.70
CA SER A 133 -4.46 -8.09 13.90
C SER A 133 -3.05 -7.51 13.94
N LEU A 134 -2.99 -6.19 14.13
CA LEU A 134 -1.76 -5.39 14.24
C LEU A 134 -1.66 -4.90 15.69
N PRO A 135 -0.93 -5.61 16.57
CA PRO A 135 -0.90 -5.32 18.00
C PRO A 135 -0.24 -3.96 18.30
N LYS A 136 -0.75 -3.25 19.31
CA LYS A 136 -0.21 -1.92 19.69
C LYS A 136 1.05 -2.00 20.55
N ASP A 137 1.17 -3.07 21.32
CA ASP A 137 2.28 -3.41 22.21
C ASP A 137 3.53 -3.84 21.44
N GLU A 138 3.34 -4.55 20.32
CA GLU A 138 4.40 -4.96 19.40
C GLU A 138 4.09 -4.44 17.99
N PRO A 139 4.21 -3.11 17.78
CA PRO A 139 3.68 -2.46 16.58
C PRO A 139 4.32 -3.02 15.32
N TYR A 140 3.49 -3.30 14.33
CA TYR A 140 3.95 -3.63 12.98
C TYR A 140 4.57 -2.40 12.33
N MET A 141 5.87 -2.50 12.00
CA MET A 141 6.64 -1.39 11.46
C MET A 141 7.11 -1.69 10.04
N VAL A 142 7.10 -0.67 9.18
CA VAL A 142 7.58 -0.73 7.80
C VAL A 142 8.55 0.43 7.53
N SER A 143 9.77 0.15 7.07
CA SER A 143 10.70 1.16 6.56
C SER A 143 10.58 1.29 5.04
N ILE A 144 10.26 2.51 4.58
CA ILE A 144 10.15 2.88 3.17
C ILE A 144 10.90 4.20 2.98
N GLU A 145 11.94 4.18 2.14
CA GLU A 145 12.67 5.39 1.71
C GLU A 145 13.14 6.32 2.86
N GLY A 146 13.69 5.75 3.93
CA GLY A 146 14.21 6.52 5.07
C GLY A 146 13.14 6.99 6.06
N TYR A 147 11.89 6.57 5.86
CA TYR A 147 10.80 6.72 6.83
C TYR A 147 10.47 5.39 7.46
N LEU A 148 10.32 5.40 8.78
CA LEU A 148 9.80 4.29 9.56
C LEU A 148 8.34 4.57 9.90
N ALA A 149 7.45 3.73 9.39
CA ALA A 149 6.01 3.79 9.60
C ALA A 149 5.56 2.75 10.62
N SER A 150 4.79 3.16 11.63
CA SER A 150 4.01 2.26 12.47
C SER A 150 2.61 2.13 11.90
N VAL A 151 2.16 0.91 11.62
CA VAL A 151 0.86 0.63 11.00
C VAL A 151 -0.03 -0.11 12.00
N GLY A 152 -1.24 0.40 12.19
CA GLY A 152 -2.29 -0.25 12.97
C GLY A 152 -3.64 -0.14 12.28
N ALA A 153 -4.59 -1.01 12.62
CA ALA A 153 -5.97 -0.97 12.12
C ALA A 153 -6.94 -1.32 13.25
N ALA A 154 -8.17 -0.80 13.19
CA ALA A 154 -9.26 -1.31 14.02
C ALA A 154 -9.71 -2.68 13.48
N ASP A 155 -9.92 -2.78 12.17
CA ASP A 155 -10.21 -4.02 11.48
C ASP A 155 -9.42 -4.10 10.17
N TYR A 156 -8.89 -5.29 9.89
CA TYR A 156 -8.26 -5.64 8.62
C TYR A 156 -8.68 -7.05 8.25
N SER A 157 -9.31 -7.23 7.08
CA SER A 157 -9.64 -8.57 6.59
C SER A 157 -9.38 -8.73 5.10
N ILE A 158 -9.14 -9.98 4.70
CA ILE A 158 -8.92 -10.39 3.33
C ILE A 158 -9.90 -11.51 3.02
N THR A 159 -10.86 -11.27 2.14
CA THR A 159 -11.86 -12.26 1.71
C THR A 159 -11.55 -12.72 0.30
N ALA A 160 -11.43 -14.04 0.10
CA ALA A 160 -11.36 -14.63 -1.23
C ALA A 160 -12.75 -14.56 -1.89
N GLU A 161 -12.90 -13.72 -2.91
CA GLU A 161 -14.13 -13.62 -3.71
C GLU A 161 -14.15 -14.62 -4.87
N ALA A 162 -12.97 -15.05 -5.32
CA ALA A 162 -12.73 -16.14 -6.27
C ALA A 162 -11.29 -16.67 -6.08
N GLU A 163 -10.92 -17.76 -6.76
CA GLU A 163 -9.58 -18.36 -6.68
C GLU A 163 -8.42 -17.36 -6.90
N ASN A 164 -8.63 -16.34 -7.75
CA ASN A 164 -7.64 -15.34 -8.15
C ASN A 164 -8.01 -13.90 -7.74
N LYS A 165 -9.01 -13.73 -6.87
CA LYS A 165 -9.59 -12.42 -6.53
C LYS A 165 -9.82 -12.28 -5.03
N TRP A 166 -9.26 -11.23 -4.45
CA TRP A 166 -9.35 -10.96 -3.01
C TRP A 166 -9.86 -9.55 -2.74
N LYS A 167 -10.82 -9.44 -1.83
CA LYS A 167 -11.28 -8.17 -1.28
C LYS A 167 -10.60 -7.92 0.05
N VAL A 168 -9.87 -6.81 0.12
CA VAL A 168 -9.24 -6.32 1.34
C VAL A 168 -10.15 -5.24 1.94
N TYR A 169 -10.61 -5.45 3.17
CA TYR A 169 -11.34 -4.45 3.94
C TYR A 169 -10.42 -3.86 5.00
N LEU A 170 -10.43 -2.53 5.08
CA LEU A 170 -9.68 -1.75 6.06
C LEU A 170 -10.64 -0.86 6.83
N ASN A 171 -10.54 -0.87 8.16
CA ASN A 171 -11.25 0.06 9.03
C ASN A 171 -10.27 0.74 9.99
N GLY A 172 -10.23 2.07 9.95
CA GLY A 172 -9.42 2.87 10.85
C GLY A 172 -7.93 2.52 10.76
N LEU A 173 -7.41 2.32 9.55
CA LEU A 173 -5.99 2.08 9.37
C LEU A 173 -5.22 3.38 9.62
N VAL A 174 -4.35 3.34 10.63
CA VAL A 174 -3.51 4.45 11.07
C VAL A 174 -2.06 4.14 10.78
N CYS A 175 -1.44 4.97 9.96
CA CYS A 175 -0.01 4.97 9.68
C CYS A 175 0.61 6.22 10.32
N LYS A 176 1.56 6.01 11.23
CA LYS A 176 2.36 7.09 11.86
C LYS A 176 3.78 6.99 11.38
N THR A 177 4.27 8.03 10.72
CA THR A 177 5.62 8.06 10.15
C THR A 177 6.56 8.85 11.03
N LYS A 178 7.82 8.41 11.08
CA LYS A 178 8.96 9.21 11.57
C LYS A 178 10.13 8.98 10.64
N SER A 179 10.95 10.01 10.41
CA SER A 179 12.25 9.85 9.79
C SER A 179 13.10 8.90 10.63
N GLU A 180 13.97 8.15 9.98
CA GLU A 180 14.92 7.27 10.68
C GLU A 180 15.85 8.06 11.63
N SER A 181 16.08 9.35 11.36
CA SER A 181 16.79 10.28 12.28
C SER A 181 15.93 10.80 13.44
N GLY A 182 14.63 10.50 13.47
CA GLY A 182 13.71 10.81 14.56
C GLY A 182 13.23 12.26 14.66
N THR A 183 13.54 13.10 13.68
CA THR A 183 13.36 14.56 13.75
C THR A 183 12.15 15.10 12.99
N SER A 184 11.45 14.27 12.21
CA SER A 184 10.33 14.70 11.36
C SER A 184 9.39 13.55 11.06
N GLY A 185 8.07 13.78 10.97
CA GLY A 185 7.09 12.74 10.65
C GLY A 185 5.69 13.06 11.13
N ASN A 186 4.68 12.35 10.61
CA ASN A 186 3.31 12.56 11.02
C ASN A 186 2.99 11.70 12.27
N THR A 187 2.91 12.37 13.42
CA THR A 187 2.57 11.77 14.72
C THR A 187 1.07 11.64 14.95
N GLU A 188 0.27 12.45 14.25
CA GLU A 188 -1.20 12.40 14.31
C GLU A 188 -1.72 11.11 13.64
N GLY A 189 -1.08 10.74 12.52
CA GLY A 189 -1.31 9.52 11.77
C GLY A 189 -2.35 9.66 10.67
N SER A 190 -2.32 8.74 9.71
CA SER A 190 -3.38 8.60 8.69
C SER A 190 -4.66 8.07 9.32
N ASN A 191 -5.78 8.19 8.61
CA ASN A 191 -6.99 7.43 8.90
C ASN A 191 -7.60 6.96 7.58
N TRP A 192 -7.47 5.67 7.31
CA TRP A 192 -7.98 5.07 6.08
C TRP A 192 -8.99 3.96 6.38
N SER A 193 -10.21 4.14 5.87
CA SER A 193 -11.24 3.11 5.82
C SER A 193 -11.74 2.94 4.39
N GLY A 194 -11.84 1.69 3.93
CA GLY A 194 -12.29 1.40 2.57
C GLY A 194 -12.09 -0.06 2.17
N ASN A 195 -12.45 -0.36 0.92
CA ASN A 195 -12.18 -1.67 0.31
C ASN A 195 -11.25 -1.52 -0.88
N MET A 196 -10.34 -2.49 -1.00
CA MET A 196 -9.51 -2.69 -2.17
C MET A 196 -9.77 -4.09 -2.74
N THR A 197 -9.87 -4.20 -4.05
CA THR A 197 -10.01 -5.49 -4.75
C THR A 197 -8.70 -5.79 -5.46
N ILE A 198 -8.13 -6.95 -5.20
CA ILE A 198 -6.87 -7.41 -5.78
C ILE A 198 -7.15 -8.60 -6.69
N VAL A 199 -6.64 -8.58 -7.92
CA VAL A 199 -6.82 -9.66 -8.91
C VAL A 199 -5.48 -10.13 -9.43
N GLN A 200 -5.25 -11.44 -9.43
CA GLN A 200 -4.12 -12.10 -10.09
C GLN A 200 -4.44 -12.37 -11.57
N VAL A 201 -3.54 -11.97 -12.47
CA VAL A 201 -3.81 -11.91 -13.93
C VAL A 201 -3.22 -13.09 -14.70
N ASP A 202 -1.90 -13.31 -14.66
CA ASP A 202 -1.25 -14.22 -15.62
C ASP A 202 -1.37 -15.71 -15.25
N ASN A 203 -1.49 -16.05 -13.95
CA ASN A 203 -1.72 -17.42 -13.47
C ASN A 203 -2.87 -17.45 -12.47
N PRO A 204 -4.12 -17.21 -12.92
CA PRO A 204 -5.25 -17.03 -12.01
C PRO A 204 -5.46 -18.27 -11.14
N GLY A 205 -5.41 -18.09 -9.82
CA GLY A 205 -5.69 -19.14 -8.84
C GLY A 205 -4.48 -20.00 -8.48
N ASP A 206 -3.35 -19.83 -9.17
CA ASP A 206 -2.09 -20.47 -8.79
C ASP A 206 -1.43 -19.68 -7.64
N GLN A 207 -1.65 -20.20 -6.42
CA GLN A 207 -1.12 -19.65 -5.17
C GLN A 207 0.25 -20.23 -4.79
N THR A 208 0.87 -21.02 -5.66
CA THR A 208 2.27 -21.46 -5.49
C THR A 208 3.23 -20.28 -5.64
N LEU A 209 4.47 -20.46 -5.20
CA LEU A 209 5.52 -19.46 -5.36
C LEU A 209 5.73 -19.11 -6.83
N ASN A 210 5.69 -20.12 -7.71
CA ASN A 210 5.85 -19.91 -9.14
C ASN A 210 4.68 -19.11 -9.71
N GLY A 211 3.44 -19.52 -9.44
CA GLY A 211 2.25 -18.81 -9.89
C GLY A 211 2.23 -17.35 -9.44
N ILE A 212 2.57 -17.10 -8.19
CA ILE A 212 2.59 -15.75 -7.61
C ILE A 212 3.72 -14.90 -8.18
N SER A 213 4.95 -15.43 -8.24
CA SER A 213 6.11 -14.65 -8.69
C SER A 213 6.12 -14.35 -10.18
N THR A 214 5.33 -15.09 -10.96
CA THR A 214 5.18 -14.93 -12.41
C THR A 214 3.83 -14.30 -12.81
N SER A 215 3.02 -13.83 -11.84
CA SER A 215 1.77 -13.14 -12.10
C SER A 215 1.87 -11.63 -11.94
N SER A 216 1.17 -10.91 -12.82
CA SER A 216 0.79 -9.52 -12.59
C SER A 216 -0.42 -9.44 -11.66
N TYR A 217 -0.53 -8.32 -10.96
CA TYR A 217 -1.65 -8.04 -10.04
C TYR A 217 -2.30 -6.72 -10.39
N THR A 218 -3.63 -6.65 -10.36
CA THR A 218 -4.34 -5.38 -10.39
C THR A 218 -4.96 -5.06 -9.04
N VAL A 219 -5.04 -3.77 -8.72
CA VAL A 219 -5.70 -3.25 -7.53
C VAL A 219 -6.75 -2.24 -7.96
N GLU A 220 -7.97 -2.44 -7.48
CA GLU A 220 -9.06 -1.49 -7.60
C GLU A 220 -9.39 -0.95 -6.21
N ILE A 221 -9.49 0.37 -6.09
CA ILE A 221 -9.88 1.04 -4.85
C ILE A 221 -11.30 1.55 -5.06
N SER A 222 -12.23 0.96 -4.31
CA SER A 222 -13.60 1.46 -4.24
C SER A 222 -13.64 2.74 -3.40
N ASN A 223 -14.50 3.68 -3.79
CA ASN A 223 -14.55 5.05 -3.26
C ASN A 223 -14.37 5.11 -1.74
N THR A 224 -13.21 5.58 -1.29
CA THR A 224 -12.92 5.76 0.15
C THR A 224 -13.54 7.06 0.63
N THR A 225 -14.23 7.06 1.77
CA THR A 225 -14.94 8.26 2.24
C THR A 225 -14.14 8.93 3.36
N LYS A 226 -13.68 10.17 3.11
CA LYS A 226 -12.98 11.01 4.11
C LYS A 226 -11.75 10.33 4.74
N VAL A 227 -10.76 9.97 3.94
CA VAL A 227 -9.50 9.40 4.42
C VAL A 227 -8.42 10.47 4.54
N THR A 228 -7.60 10.42 5.59
CA THR A 228 -6.41 11.27 5.71
C THR A 228 -5.18 10.44 5.40
N THR A 229 -4.15 11.07 4.81
CA THR A 229 -2.89 10.38 4.49
C THR A 229 -1.85 10.67 5.55
N ALA A 230 -0.79 9.86 5.60
CA ALA A 230 0.34 10.15 6.48
C ALA A 230 1.08 11.47 6.14
N TYR A 231 0.84 12.10 4.98
CA TYR A 231 1.61 13.27 4.53
C TYR A 231 0.78 14.56 4.44
N PHE A 232 -0.54 14.48 4.57
CA PHE A 232 -1.44 15.61 4.45
C PHE A 232 -2.69 15.41 5.32
N LEU A 233 -3.09 16.46 6.02
CA LEU A 233 -4.11 16.40 7.07
C LEU A 233 -5.55 16.48 6.55
N ASP A 234 -5.80 17.12 5.41
CA ASP A 234 -7.18 17.22 4.94
C ASP A 234 -7.67 15.86 4.42
N ALA A 235 -8.96 15.63 4.66
CA ALA A 235 -9.61 14.42 4.23
C ALA A 235 -9.78 14.42 2.71
N ILE A 236 -9.41 13.30 2.09
CA ILE A 236 -9.56 13.04 0.66
C ILE A 236 -10.53 11.88 0.41
N THR A 237 -10.97 11.77 -0.83
CA THR A 237 -11.72 10.64 -1.37
C THR A 237 -10.90 10.08 -2.51
N VAL A 238 -10.62 8.78 -2.48
CA VAL A 238 -9.79 8.08 -3.48
C VAL A 238 -10.60 6.99 -4.15
N ARG A 239 -10.51 6.94 -5.48
CA ARG A 239 -11.04 5.85 -6.31
C ARG A 239 -10.12 5.57 -7.50
N THR A 240 -10.05 4.31 -7.91
CA THR A 240 -9.45 3.95 -9.20
C THR A 240 -10.52 4.06 -10.28
N LEU A 241 -10.27 4.80 -11.36
CA LEU A 241 -11.17 4.82 -12.52
C LEU A 241 -10.93 3.62 -13.43
N THR A 242 -9.68 3.15 -13.48
CA THR A 242 -9.30 1.86 -14.04
C THR A 242 -8.36 1.16 -13.06
N PRO A 243 -8.43 -0.18 -12.93
CA PRO A 243 -7.56 -0.92 -12.01
C PRO A 243 -6.08 -0.60 -12.25
N LEU A 244 -5.34 -0.44 -11.15
CA LEU A 244 -3.90 -0.18 -11.19
C LEU A 244 -3.15 -1.50 -11.28
N THR A 245 -2.32 -1.70 -12.30
CA THR A 245 -1.47 -2.90 -12.41
C THR A 245 -0.28 -2.78 -11.47
N TYR A 246 -0.38 -3.32 -10.26
CA TYR A 246 0.55 -3.10 -9.17
C TYR A 246 1.96 -3.68 -9.41
N TYR A 247 2.05 -4.88 -9.98
CA TYR A 247 3.32 -5.54 -10.30
C TYR A 247 3.23 -6.18 -11.68
N SER A 248 4.32 -6.07 -12.46
CA SER A 248 4.47 -6.77 -13.73
C SER A 248 5.73 -7.64 -13.70
N PRO A 249 5.60 -8.98 -13.76
CA PRO A 249 6.73 -9.90 -13.85
C PRO A 249 7.61 -9.64 -15.08
N LYS A 250 6.99 -9.28 -16.21
CA LYS A 250 7.70 -8.92 -17.46
C LYS A 250 8.68 -7.78 -17.22
N CYS A 251 8.24 -6.78 -16.46
CA CYS A 251 9.02 -5.57 -16.20
C CYS A 251 9.81 -5.62 -14.89
N LYS A 252 9.56 -6.63 -14.03
CA LYS A 252 10.12 -6.77 -12.68
C LYS A 252 10.00 -5.48 -11.84
N GLN A 253 8.96 -4.70 -12.08
CA GLN A 253 8.73 -3.40 -11.42
C GLN A 253 7.24 -3.12 -11.23
N MET A 254 6.96 -2.06 -10.46
CA MET A 254 5.60 -1.70 -10.01
C MET A 254 4.92 -0.67 -10.89
N ILE A 255 3.58 -0.65 -10.83
CA ILE A 255 2.64 0.22 -11.57
C ILE A 255 3.03 0.48 -13.02
N THR A 256 2.54 -0.36 -13.92
CA THR A 256 2.74 -0.16 -15.37
C THR A 256 1.52 0.42 -16.08
N ASN A 257 0.32 0.39 -15.48
CA ASN A 257 -0.92 0.80 -16.13
C ASN A 257 -2.00 1.15 -15.11
N GLY A 258 -2.91 2.06 -15.47
CA GLY A 258 -4.14 2.32 -14.70
C GLY A 258 -4.43 3.81 -14.51
N SER A 259 -5.47 4.12 -13.74
CA SER A 259 -5.82 5.50 -13.41
C SER A 259 -6.52 5.65 -12.07
N MET A 260 -6.27 6.77 -11.41
CA MET A 260 -6.77 7.10 -10.08
C MET A 260 -7.24 8.54 -10.04
N SER A 261 -8.35 8.79 -9.37
CA SER A 261 -8.82 10.14 -9.05
C SER A 261 -8.87 10.32 -7.54
N ILE A 262 -8.38 11.46 -7.09
CA ILE A 262 -8.31 11.89 -5.69
C ILE A 262 -9.04 13.23 -5.60
N HIS A 263 -9.98 13.36 -4.67
CA HIS A 263 -10.76 14.58 -4.45
C HIS A 263 -10.61 15.02 -3.00
N LEU A 264 -10.68 16.32 -2.71
CA LEU A 264 -10.94 16.77 -1.35
C LEU A 264 -12.32 16.30 -0.91
N ALA A 265 -12.41 15.70 0.27
CA ALA A 265 -13.66 15.10 0.74
C ALA A 265 -14.71 16.12 1.17
N GLU A 266 -14.33 17.39 1.31
CA GLU A 266 -15.22 18.50 1.64
C GLU A 266 -15.52 19.40 0.42
N SER A 267 -14.95 19.12 -0.75
CA SER A 267 -15.26 19.85 -1.99
C SER A 267 -16.69 19.50 -2.45
N GLU A 268 -17.63 20.43 -2.25
CA GLU A 268 -19.05 20.27 -2.61
C GLU A 268 -19.27 20.16 -4.14
N ASP A 269 -18.34 20.72 -4.92
CA ASP A 269 -18.39 20.80 -6.38
C ASP A 269 -17.50 19.77 -7.10
N LEU A 270 -16.73 18.97 -6.35
CA LEU A 270 -15.71 18.03 -6.83
C LEU A 270 -14.63 18.69 -7.72
N LEU A 271 -14.54 20.02 -7.71
CA LEU A 271 -13.63 20.76 -8.59
C LEU A 271 -12.19 20.69 -8.08
N ASP A 272 -11.96 20.41 -6.79
CA ASP A 272 -10.62 20.18 -6.23
C ASP A 272 -10.22 18.71 -6.36
N PHE A 273 -9.47 18.38 -7.42
CA PHE A 273 -9.05 17.01 -7.69
C PHE A 273 -7.62 16.90 -8.22
N ALA A 274 -7.04 15.74 -7.95
CA ALA A 274 -5.87 15.23 -8.64
C ALA A 274 -6.25 13.96 -9.39
N TYR A 275 -5.97 13.93 -10.69
CA TYR A 275 -6.15 12.77 -11.54
C TYR A 275 -4.79 12.27 -12.02
N ALA A 276 -4.55 10.99 -11.83
CA ALA A 276 -3.33 10.33 -12.28
C ALA A 276 -3.66 9.22 -13.27
N LYS A 277 -2.96 9.23 -14.40
CA LYS A 277 -3.03 8.17 -15.41
C LYS A 277 -1.63 7.64 -15.71
N TRP A 278 -1.43 6.36 -15.47
CA TRP A 278 -0.22 5.63 -15.83
C TRP A 278 -0.43 4.96 -17.17
N THR A 279 0.48 5.23 -18.09
CA THR A 279 0.52 4.56 -19.39
C THR A 279 1.75 3.65 -19.43
N PRO A 280 1.61 2.39 -19.87
CA PRO A 280 2.75 1.49 -19.99
C PRO A 280 3.82 2.07 -20.90
N GLY A 281 5.08 1.97 -20.48
CA GLY A 281 6.19 2.15 -21.40
C GLY A 281 6.14 1.07 -22.47
N THR A 282 6.17 1.46 -23.74
CA THR A 282 6.06 0.52 -24.87
C THR A 282 7.30 -0.36 -25.03
N GLU A 283 8.47 0.08 -24.58
CA GLU A 283 9.75 -0.62 -24.77
C GLU A 283 10.56 -0.82 -23.47
N ASP A 284 10.70 0.21 -22.64
CA ASP A 284 11.59 0.17 -21.46
C ASP A 284 10.89 -0.16 -20.14
N CYS A 285 9.62 -0.59 -20.22
CA CYS A 285 8.72 -0.77 -19.06
C CYS A 285 8.50 0.48 -18.19
N LYS A 286 9.23 1.58 -18.38
CA LYS A 286 9.09 2.84 -17.63
C LYS A 286 7.70 3.44 -17.91
N PRO A 287 6.79 3.46 -16.92
CA PRO A 287 5.48 4.04 -17.12
C PRO A 287 5.62 5.56 -17.26
N THR A 288 4.80 6.15 -18.13
CA THR A 288 4.61 7.60 -18.16
C THR A 288 3.39 7.94 -17.29
N ILE A 289 3.51 8.98 -16.48
CA ILE A 289 2.42 9.47 -15.65
C ILE A 289 1.96 10.81 -16.19
N ALA A 290 0.68 10.90 -16.52
CA ALA A 290 -0.01 12.17 -16.69
C ALA A 290 -0.72 12.50 -15.38
N LEU A 291 -0.41 13.67 -14.82
CA LEU A 291 -1.11 14.24 -13.68
C LEU A 291 -1.90 15.45 -14.14
N ASP A 292 -3.20 15.45 -13.88
CA ASP A 292 -4.10 16.55 -14.14
C ASP A 292 -4.69 17.04 -12.81
N TYR A 293 -4.87 18.35 -12.69
CA TYR A 293 -5.29 18.99 -11.46
C TYR A 293 -6.29 20.09 -11.77
N HIS A 294 -7.33 20.16 -10.95
CA HIS A 294 -8.33 21.22 -11.03
C HIS A 294 -8.66 21.64 -9.60
N GLY A 295 -8.98 22.92 -9.42
CA GLY A 295 -9.39 23.49 -8.14
C GLY A 295 -9.47 25.01 -8.20
N VAL A 296 -10.30 25.64 -7.36
CA VAL A 296 -10.44 27.10 -7.24
C VAL A 296 -10.14 27.48 -5.80
N ASP A 297 -9.18 28.39 -5.61
CA ASP A 297 -8.90 29.16 -4.38
C ASP A 297 -9.14 28.42 -3.04
N ILE A 298 -8.25 27.50 -2.69
CA ILE A 298 -8.11 27.07 -1.29
C ILE A 298 -7.54 28.28 -0.52
N PRO A 299 -8.21 28.84 0.50
CA PRO A 299 -7.59 29.84 1.36
C PRO A 299 -6.57 29.10 2.22
N VAL A 300 -5.27 29.40 2.09
CA VAL A 300 -4.35 29.08 3.18
C VAL A 300 -4.75 30.01 4.30
N SER A 301 -5.18 29.48 5.45
CA SER A 301 -5.27 30.29 6.65
C SER A 301 -3.85 30.74 7.00
N SER A 302 -3.52 31.98 6.62
CA SER A 302 -2.35 32.68 7.11
C SER A 302 -2.58 32.97 8.59
N GLY A 303 -2.27 32.00 9.45
CA GLY A 303 -2.13 32.24 10.87
C GLY A 303 -0.87 33.05 11.13
N GLY A 304 -1.03 34.30 11.57
CA GLY A 304 0.05 35.09 12.17
C GLY A 304 0.03 36.58 11.84
N ASP A 305 -0.43 37.36 12.81
CA ASP A 305 -0.39 38.83 12.93
C ASP A 305 0.84 39.56 12.35
N SER A 306 0.59 40.74 11.79
CA SER A 306 1.20 41.97 12.34
C SER A 306 0.31 43.17 12.05
N SER A 307 -0.34 43.64 13.12
CA SER A 307 -0.62 45.05 13.31
C SER A 307 0.70 45.82 13.53
N ASN A 308 0.69 47.11 13.16
CA ASN A 308 1.74 48.15 13.26
C ASN A 308 2.71 48.14 12.06
N ASP A 309 2.88 49.21 11.27
CA ASP A 309 2.67 50.66 11.46
C ASP A 309 1.97 51.31 10.26
#